data_AF-A0A366B5M6-F1
#
_entry.id   AF-A0A366B5M6-F1
#
_cell.length_a   1.000
_cell.length_b   1.000
_cell.length_c   1.000
_cell.angle_alpha   90.00
_cell.angle_beta   90.00
_cell.angle_gamma   90.00
#
_symmetry.space_group_name_H-M   'P 1'
#
loop_
_entity.id
_entity.type
_entity.pdbx_description
1 polymer ?
#
loop_
_entity_poly.entity_id
_entity_poly.type
_entity_poly.pdbx_seq_one_letter_code
_entity_poly.pdbx_strand_id
1 'polypeptide(L)'
;MGIISRIKQFCFVTLRIKKYKFLSDCKRVSGKPNLYFPLLLKGNGKVQFGKNFQNGVVESSCYYSNYNYILSMDHESEVIIGDNVVFSNGVSIYAKSKVTIEDKVMIGINCFIIDSDGHDLSAQERMTGIPKTAEITIKKNVAIYYNSTILKGVTIGENSVIGSGSIVTKDIPANVFAAGNPAKVIRNL
;
A
#
# COMPACT_ATOMS: atom_id res chain seq x y z
N MET A 1 7.16 3.29 29.81
CA MET A 1 8.39 3.08 29.00
C MET A 1 9.60 3.63 29.76
N GLY A 2 10.61 2.79 30.00
CA GLY A 2 11.88 3.22 30.60
C GLY A 2 12.73 4.08 29.66
N ILE A 3 13.74 4.76 30.21
CA ILE A 3 14.58 5.73 29.48
C ILE A 3 15.27 5.14 28.25
N ILE A 4 15.77 3.90 28.35
CA ILE A 4 16.43 3.17 27.25
C ILE A 4 15.46 2.94 26.08
N SER A 5 14.21 2.59 26.37
CA SER A 5 13.18 2.35 25.33
C SER A 5 12.87 3.64 24.57
N ARG A 6 12.81 4.78 25.25
CA ARG A 6 12.62 6.09 24.59
C ARG A 6 13.80 6.47 23.69
N ILE A 7 15.03 6.19 24.13
CA ILE A 7 16.23 6.42 23.32
C ILE A 7 16.21 5.54 22.06
N LYS A 8 15.92 4.24 22.20
CA LYS A 8 15.79 3.32 21.05
C LYS A 8 14.73 3.80 20.07
N GLN A 9 13.55 4.16 20.56
CA GLN A 9 12.48 4.69 19.74
C GLN A 9 12.89 5.94 18.98
N PHE A 10 13.56 6.87 19.67
CA PHE A 10 14.01 8.11 19.05
C PHE A 10 15.05 7.84 17.94
N CYS A 11 16.12 7.10 18.26
CA CYS A 11 17.23 6.88 17.35
C CYS A 11 16.85 6.00 16.15
N PHE A 12 16.11 4.91 16.38
CA PHE A 12 15.85 3.89 15.36
C PHE A 12 14.50 4.01 14.66
N VAL A 13 13.63 4.93 15.09
CA VAL A 13 12.31 5.13 14.46
C VAL A 13 12.04 6.60 14.20
N THR A 14 12.04 7.45 15.23
CA THR A 14 11.67 8.87 15.07
C THR A 14 12.57 9.61 14.10
N LEU A 15 13.89 9.40 14.17
CA LEU A 15 14.83 10.00 13.21
C LEU A 15 14.58 9.52 11.77
N ARG A 16 14.21 8.25 11.58
CA ARG A 16 13.87 7.73 10.24
C ARG A 16 12.56 8.33 9.74
N ILE A 17 11.51 8.42 10.56
CA ILE A 17 10.27 9.10 10.18
C ILE A 17 10.56 10.52 9.70
N LYS A 18 11.39 11.28 10.43
CA LYS A 18 11.83 12.62 10.02
C LYS A 18 12.62 12.61 8.70
N LYS A 19 13.56 11.68 8.53
CA LYS A 19 14.33 11.50 7.28
C LYS A 19 13.41 11.28 6.08
N TYR A 20 12.48 10.33 6.16
CA TYR A 20 11.61 10.02 5.02
C TYR A 20 10.56 11.09 4.74
N LYS A 21 10.10 11.81 5.77
CA LYS A 21 9.32 13.04 5.57
C LYS A 21 10.12 14.10 4.80
N PHE A 22 11.39 14.29 5.13
CA PHE A 22 12.28 15.21 4.42
C PHE A 22 12.54 14.79 2.96
N LEU A 23 12.71 13.49 2.71
CA LEU A 23 12.95 12.94 1.36
C LEU A 23 11.70 12.84 0.47
N SER A 24 10.51 13.03 1.05
CA SER A 24 9.24 12.99 0.31
C SER A 24 9.10 14.22 -0.57
N ASP A 25 8.79 14.03 -1.85
CA ASP A 25 8.61 15.11 -2.83
C ASP A 25 7.17 15.26 -3.34
N CYS A 26 6.27 14.32 -3.03
CA CYS A 26 4.85 14.49 -3.32
C CYS A 26 4.29 15.69 -2.53
N LYS A 27 3.87 16.75 -3.25
CA LYS A 27 3.37 18.00 -2.65
C LYS A 27 1.85 18.05 -2.50
N ARG A 28 1.12 17.23 -3.26
CA ARG A 28 -0.35 17.22 -3.29
C ARG A 28 -0.90 16.16 -2.35
N VAL A 29 -0.66 16.39 -1.06
CA VAL A 29 -1.05 15.46 0.01
C VAL A 29 -2.12 16.10 0.88
N SER A 30 -3.20 15.37 1.16
CA SER A 30 -4.26 15.79 2.08
C SER A 30 -4.51 14.75 3.16
N GLY A 31 -5.04 15.20 4.31
CA GLY A 31 -5.19 14.37 5.50
C GLY A 31 -3.94 14.36 6.40
N LYS A 32 -4.07 13.74 7.58
CA LYS A 32 -3.01 13.68 8.59
C LYS A 32 -2.78 12.22 9.02
N PRO A 33 -1.79 11.52 8.46
CA PRO A 33 -1.52 10.13 8.81
C PRO A 33 -0.90 10.01 10.22
N ASN A 34 -1.27 8.97 10.95
CA ASN A 34 -0.62 8.60 12.21
C ASN A 34 0.63 7.76 11.92
N LEU A 35 1.81 8.36 12.06
CA LEU A 35 3.08 7.74 11.69
C LEU A 35 3.73 7.04 12.89
N TYR A 36 3.71 5.71 12.88
CA TYR A 36 4.46 4.85 13.82
C TYR A 36 5.73 4.26 13.17
N PHE A 37 5.81 4.34 11.85
CA PHE A 37 6.88 3.82 11.00
C PHE A 37 7.20 4.83 9.87
N PRO A 38 8.37 4.78 9.21
CA PRO A 38 8.67 5.70 8.13
C PRO A 38 7.74 5.52 6.92
N LEU A 39 7.37 6.64 6.30
CA LEU A 39 6.56 6.73 5.09
C LEU A 39 7.25 7.67 4.10
N LEU A 40 7.51 7.19 2.89
CA LEU A 40 8.07 7.96 1.80
C LEU A 40 7.00 8.19 0.74
N LEU A 41 6.69 9.46 0.46
CA LEU A 41 5.72 9.87 -0.54
C LEU A 41 6.45 10.48 -1.74
N LYS A 42 6.24 9.92 -2.93
CA LYS A 42 6.89 10.37 -4.16
C LYS A 42 5.91 10.67 -5.29
N GLY A 43 6.35 11.52 -6.21
CA GLY A 43 5.66 11.79 -7.48
C GLY A 43 4.75 13.03 -7.46
N ASN A 44 4.12 13.31 -8.60
CA ASN A 44 3.40 14.57 -8.86
C ASN A 44 1.88 14.48 -8.68
N GLY A 45 1.37 13.27 -8.43
CA GLY A 45 -0.06 13.00 -8.26
C GLY A 45 -0.58 13.37 -6.87
N LYS A 46 -1.83 12.97 -6.60
CA LYS A 46 -2.51 13.24 -5.33
C LYS A 46 -2.41 12.04 -4.39
N VAL A 47 -2.15 12.30 -3.11
CA VAL A 47 -2.29 11.28 -2.05
C VAL A 47 -3.24 11.82 -0.98
N GLN A 48 -4.34 11.12 -0.74
CA GLN A 48 -5.33 11.48 0.26
C GLN A 48 -5.39 10.42 1.36
N PHE A 49 -5.27 10.86 2.61
CA PHE A 49 -5.47 10.03 3.79
C PHE A 49 -6.78 10.37 4.50
N GLY A 50 -7.58 9.35 4.78
CA GLY A 50 -8.74 9.41 5.65
C GLY A 50 -8.35 9.54 7.13
N LYS A 51 -9.37 9.60 7.98
CA LYS A 51 -9.24 9.69 9.43
C LYS A 51 -8.66 8.38 9.98
N ASN A 52 -7.82 8.51 11.00
CA ASN A 52 -7.23 7.36 11.71
C ASN A 52 -6.42 6.40 10.82
N PHE A 53 -5.90 6.87 9.67
CA PHE A 53 -4.93 6.08 8.92
C PHE A 53 -3.68 5.83 9.77
N GLN A 54 -3.36 4.56 10.00
CA GLN A 54 -2.18 4.12 10.76
C GLN A 54 -1.10 3.63 9.82
N ASN A 55 0.07 4.27 9.88
CA ASN A 55 1.26 3.85 9.15
C ASN A 55 2.25 3.13 10.08
N GLY A 56 2.26 1.80 10.00
CA GLY A 56 3.18 0.90 10.69
C GLY A 56 2.59 0.23 11.93
N VAL A 57 3.18 -0.91 12.28
CA VAL A 57 2.90 -1.70 13.50
C VAL A 57 4.21 -1.90 14.25
N VAL A 58 4.21 -1.66 15.56
CA VAL A 58 5.43 -1.68 16.40
C VAL A 58 5.99 -3.09 16.55
N GLU A 59 5.12 -4.08 16.59
CA GLU A 59 5.40 -5.49 16.77
C GLU A 59 5.87 -6.17 15.47
N SER A 60 5.93 -5.43 14.35
CA SER A 60 6.36 -5.97 13.07
C SER A 60 7.83 -6.39 13.10
N SER A 61 8.15 -7.52 12.48
CA SER A 61 9.53 -7.94 12.21
C SER A 61 10.32 -6.92 11.40
N CYS A 62 9.64 -6.04 10.68
CA CYS A 62 10.23 -4.96 9.89
C CYS A 62 10.20 -3.61 10.60
N TYR A 63 9.98 -3.53 11.92
CA TYR A 63 9.84 -2.23 12.61
C TYR A 63 11.12 -1.38 12.60
N TYR A 64 12.28 -2.01 12.77
CA TYR A 64 13.58 -1.34 12.76
C TYR A 64 14.28 -1.37 11.40
N SER A 65 13.72 -2.09 10.43
CA SER A 65 14.17 -2.14 9.02
C SER A 65 13.10 -1.49 8.11
N ASN A 66 13.32 -1.34 6.80
CA ASN A 66 12.30 -0.92 5.80
C ASN A 66 11.62 0.46 5.96
N TYR A 67 10.68 0.77 5.08
CA TYR A 67 9.80 1.94 5.12
C TYR A 67 8.56 1.62 4.28
N ASN A 68 7.45 2.32 4.51
CA ASN A 68 6.31 2.28 3.59
C ASN A 68 6.53 3.29 2.46
N TYR A 69 6.08 2.95 1.26
CA TYR A 69 6.30 3.74 0.06
C TYR A 69 4.99 3.97 -0.70
N ILE A 70 4.72 5.22 -1.07
CA ILE A 70 3.61 5.55 -1.96
C ILE A 70 4.17 6.44 -3.06
N LEU A 71 4.07 5.96 -4.30
CA LEU A 71 4.38 6.70 -5.51
C LEU A 71 3.08 7.03 -6.23
N SER A 72 2.73 8.31 -6.29
CA SER A 72 1.65 8.83 -7.14
C SER A 72 2.31 9.52 -8.32
N MET A 73 2.53 8.78 -9.41
CA MET A 73 3.59 9.06 -10.38
C MET A 73 3.37 10.37 -11.14
N ASP A 74 2.25 10.49 -11.84
CA ASP A 74 1.95 11.60 -12.75
C ASP A 74 0.95 12.57 -12.11
N HIS A 75 0.75 13.73 -12.73
CA HIS A 75 -0.14 14.77 -12.21
C HIS A 75 -1.61 14.30 -12.07
N GLU A 76 -2.06 13.40 -12.93
CA GLU A 76 -3.41 12.82 -12.86
C GLU A 76 -3.47 11.54 -12.02
N SER A 77 -2.34 11.04 -11.51
CA SER A 77 -2.34 9.86 -10.66
C SER A 77 -2.94 10.16 -9.29
N GLU A 78 -3.72 9.24 -8.74
CA GLU A 78 -4.36 9.39 -7.44
C GLU A 78 -4.21 8.15 -6.54
N VAL A 79 -3.87 8.37 -5.27
CA VAL A 79 -3.97 7.37 -4.20
C VAL A 79 -4.95 7.88 -3.16
N ILE A 80 -6.06 7.17 -3.00
CA ILE A 80 -7.11 7.53 -2.03
C ILE A 80 -7.18 6.44 -0.98
N ILE A 81 -6.96 6.82 0.27
CA ILE A 81 -7.03 5.91 1.42
C ILE A 81 -8.14 6.39 2.36
N GLY A 82 -9.08 5.51 2.66
CA GLY A 82 -10.25 5.76 3.51
C GLY A 82 -9.94 5.83 5.01
N ASP A 83 -10.99 5.74 5.81
CA ASP A 83 -10.95 5.88 7.26
C ASP A 83 -10.58 4.55 7.94
N ASN A 84 -9.81 4.63 9.03
CA ASN A 84 -9.42 3.49 9.86
C ASN A 84 -8.65 2.40 9.08
N VAL A 85 -7.85 2.80 8.11
CA VAL A 85 -6.97 1.91 7.36
C VAL A 85 -5.65 1.71 8.11
N VAL A 86 -5.16 0.47 8.14
CA VAL A 86 -3.89 0.12 8.78
C VAL A 86 -2.93 -0.45 7.75
N PHE A 87 -1.78 0.21 7.59
CA PHE A 87 -0.63 -0.40 6.94
C PHE A 87 0.29 -0.98 8.00
N SER A 88 0.67 -2.23 7.82
CA SER A 88 1.86 -2.78 8.46
C SER A 88 3.11 -2.21 7.79
N ASN A 89 4.23 -2.92 7.85
CA ASN A 89 5.54 -2.39 7.50
C ASN A 89 6.00 -2.93 6.13
N GLY A 90 6.65 -2.09 5.33
CA GLY A 90 7.13 -2.46 4.00
C GLY A 90 6.06 -2.43 2.91
N VAL A 91 4.88 -1.85 3.17
CA VAL A 91 3.82 -1.69 2.16
C VAL A 91 4.28 -0.71 1.09
N SER A 92 4.09 -1.08 -0.18
CA SER A 92 4.46 -0.26 -1.32
C SER A 92 3.30 -0.11 -2.30
N ILE A 93 2.96 1.13 -2.65
CA ILE A 93 1.91 1.49 -3.61
C ILE A 93 2.53 2.27 -4.78
N TYR A 94 2.28 1.81 -5.99
CA TYR A 94 2.70 2.45 -7.23
C TYR A 94 1.44 2.76 -8.03
N ALA A 95 1.05 4.03 -8.03
CA ALA A 95 -0.09 4.55 -8.77
C ALA A 95 0.38 5.37 -9.98
N LYS A 96 0.07 4.88 -11.18
CA LYS A 96 0.17 5.56 -12.46
C LYS A 96 -1.20 6.11 -12.88
N SER A 97 -2.29 5.39 -12.59
CA SER A 97 -3.67 5.88 -12.72
C SER A 97 -4.28 6.14 -11.35
N LYS A 98 -4.99 5.18 -10.77
CA LYS A 98 -5.72 5.38 -9.50
C LYS A 98 -5.72 4.11 -8.65
N VAL A 99 -5.36 4.27 -7.39
CA VAL A 99 -5.50 3.25 -6.35
C VAL A 99 -6.43 3.76 -5.27
N THR A 100 -7.54 3.06 -5.07
CA THR A 100 -8.52 3.35 -4.01
C THR A 100 -8.48 2.25 -2.96
N ILE A 101 -8.29 2.63 -1.70
CA ILE A 101 -8.37 1.77 -0.53
C ILE A 101 -9.48 2.34 0.35
N GLU A 102 -10.59 1.62 0.48
CA GLU A 102 -11.73 2.05 1.28
C GLU A 102 -11.51 1.85 2.79
N ASP A 103 -12.55 2.12 3.58
CA ASP A 103 -12.47 2.13 5.04
C ASP A 103 -12.16 0.75 5.64
N LYS A 104 -11.54 0.75 6.83
CA LYS A 104 -11.31 -0.44 7.65
C LYS A 104 -10.46 -1.52 6.96
N VAL A 105 -9.67 -1.15 5.96
CA VAL A 105 -8.76 -2.08 5.28
C VAL A 105 -7.49 -2.29 6.12
N MET A 106 -7.03 -3.53 6.20
CA MET A 106 -5.75 -3.88 6.81
C MET A 106 -4.81 -4.47 5.76
N ILE A 107 -3.58 -3.94 5.68
CA ILE A 107 -2.56 -4.41 4.73
C ILE A 107 -1.33 -4.88 5.49
N GLY A 108 -0.99 -6.15 5.29
CA GLY A 108 0.11 -6.83 5.95
C GLY A 108 1.49 -6.38 5.48
N ILE A 109 2.50 -6.88 6.18
CA ILE A 109 3.93 -6.67 5.91
C ILE A 109 4.26 -6.96 4.44
N ASN A 110 5.08 -6.10 3.83
CA ASN A 110 5.66 -6.27 2.49
C ASN A 110 4.63 -6.53 1.37
N CYS A 111 3.42 -5.99 1.48
CA CYS A 111 2.47 -6.05 0.38
C CYS A 111 2.81 -5.02 -0.71
N PHE A 112 2.56 -5.39 -1.96
CA PHE A 112 2.82 -4.54 -3.13
C PHE A 112 1.54 -4.30 -3.92
N ILE A 113 1.27 -3.04 -4.28
CA ILE A 113 0.08 -2.65 -5.04
C ILE A 113 0.54 -1.83 -6.23
N ILE A 114 0.20 -2.25 -7.45
CA ILE A 114 0.61 -1.57 -8.67
C ILE A 114 -0.49 -1.57 -9.72
N ASP A 115 -0.94 -0.38 -10.13
CA ASP A 115 -2.04 -0.18 -11.10
C ASP A 115 -1.55 -0.10 -12.57
N SER A 116 -0.33 -0.56 -12.82
CA SER A 116 0.37 -0.46 -14.10
C SER A 116 1.19 -1.72 -14.39
N ASP A 117 1.43 -2.01 -15.67
CA ASP A 117 2.43 -3.02 -16.07
C ASP A 117 3.88 -2.56 -15.80
N GLY A 118 4.07 -1.29 -15.41
CA GLY A 118 5.39 -0.65 -15.24
C GLY A 118 6.03 -0.29 -16.58
N HIS A 119 6.15 -1.27 -17.48
CA HIS A 119 6.55 -1.12 -18.88
C HIS A 119 5.59 -1.86 -19.80
N ASP A 120 5.57 -1.53 -21.09
CA ASP A 120 4.77 -2.30 -22.03
C ASP A 120 5.26 -3.76 -22.14
N LEU A 121 4.31 -4.68 -22.28
CA LEU A 121 4.58 -6.11 -22.44
C LEU A 121 5.18 -6.42 -23.83
N SER A 122 4.77 -5.65 -24.85
CA SER A 122 5.37 -5.66 -26.18
C SER A 122 6.85 -5.34 -26.09
N ALA A 123 7.69 -6.23 -26.63
CA ALA A 123 9.14 -6.03 -26.62
C ALA A 123 9.56 -4.75 -27.38
N GLN A 124 8.80 -4.37 -28.41
CA GLN A 124 9.07 -3.18 -29.22
C GLN A 124 8.75 -1.88 -28.46
N GLU A 125 7.72 -1.92 -27.62
CA GLU A 125 7.20 -0.72 -26.92
C GLU A 125 7.69 -0.61 -25.47
N ARG A 126 8.31 -1.65 -24.90
CA ARG A 126 8.75 -1.71 -23.49
C ARG A 126 9.56 -0.50 -23.02
N MET A 127 10.40 0.04 -23.90
CA MET A 127 11.30 1.18 -23.61
C MET A 127 10.66 2.56 -23.87
N THR A 128 9.42 2.60 -24.36
CA THR A 128 8.69 3.87 -24.59
C THR A 128 8.32 4.57 -23.28
N GLY A 129 8.24 3.82 -22.17
CA GLY A 129 7.82 4.36 -20.88
C GLY A 129 6.32 4.63 -20.76
N ILE A 130 5.50 4.08 -21.66
CA ILE A 130 4.04 4.25 -21.68
C ILE A 130 3.38 2.89 -21.37
N PRO A 131 3.30 2.47 -20.09
CA PRO A 131 2.67 1.22 -19.72
C PRO A 131 1.15 1.33 -19.76
N LYS A 132 0.48 0.18 -19.96
CA LYS A 132 -0.96 0.08 -19.73
C LYS A 132 -1.27 0.19 -18.23
N THR A 133 -2.30 0.95 -17.92
CA THR A 133 -2.78 1.17 -16.55
C THR A 133 -4.23 0.73 -16.42
N ALA A 134 -4.62 0.35 -15.21
CA ALA A 134 -6.02 0.08 -14.87
C ALA A 134 -6.19 0.26 -13.35
N GLU A 135 -7.24 0.98 -12.96
CA GLU A 135 -7.48 1.35 -11.56
C GLU A 135 -7.58 0.12 -10.64
N ILE A 136 -7.14 0.25 -9.40
CA ILE A 136 -7.30 -0.76 -8.36
C ILE A 136 -8.28 -0.23 -7.31
N THR A 137 -9.23 -1.07 -6.90
CA THR A 137 -10.14 -0.78 -5.80
C THR A 137 -10.11 -1.87 -4.75
N ILE A 138 -9.67 -1.55 -3.54
CA ILE A 138 -9.73 -2.43 -2.37
C ILE A 138 -10.90 -1.96 -1.52
N LYS A 139 -11.99 -2.74 -1.51
CA LYS A 139 -13.22 -2.35 -0.83
C LYS A 139 -13.14 -2.46 0.68
N LYS A 140 -14.14 -1.89 1.34
CA LYS A 140 -14.27 -1.80 2.78
C LYS A 140 -14.06 -3.14 3.49
N ASN A 141 -13.38 -3.07 4.64
CA ASN A 141 -13.17 -4.21 5.54
C ASN A 141 -12.40 -5.39 4.91
N VAL A 142 -11.61 -5.15 3.86
CA VAL A 142 -10.70 -6.16 3.30
C VAL A 142 -9.45 -6.31 4.17
N ALA A 143 -8.98 -7.54 4.32
CA ALA A 143 -7.66 -7.82 4.91
C ALA A 143 -6.73 -8.45 3.87
N ILE A 144 -5.59 -7.82 3.61
CA ILE A 144 -4.53 -8.34 2.74
C ILE A 144 -3.38 -8.82 3.62
N TYR A 145 -3.14 -10.13 3.66
CA TYR A 145 -2.08 -10.69 4.47
C TYR A 145 -0.70 -10.60 3.79
N TYR A 146 0.33 -10.92 4.58
CA TYR A 146 1.74 -10.65 4.32
C TYR A 146 2.25 -11.08 2.93
N ASN A 147 3.17 -10.29 2.37
CA ASN A 147 3.87 -10.57 1.11
C ASN A 147 2.92 -10.82 -0.09
N SER A 148 1.77 -10.16 -0.13
CA SER A 148 0.83 -10.26 -1.25
C SER A 148 1.01 -9.12 -2.24
N THR A 149 0.77 -9.41 -3.53
CA THR A 149 0.83 -8.43 -4.62
C THR A 149 -0.54 -8.28 -5.25
N ILE A 150 -1.01 -7.04 -5.39
CA ILE A 150 -2.24 -6.68 -6.10
C ILE A 150 -1.87 -6.01 -7.41
N LEU A 151 -2.27 -6.60 -8.53
CA LEU A 151 -1.99 -6.09 -9.87
C LEU A 151 -3.12 -5.19 -10.39
N LYS A 152 -2.80 -4.44 -11.45
CA LYS A 152 -3.68 -3.47 -12.08
C LYS A 152 -5.06 -4.02 -12.43
N GLY A 153 -6.07 -3.15 -12.37
CA GLY A 153 -7.44 -3.47 -12.77
C GLY A 153 -8.21 -4.34 -11.79
N VAL A 154 -7.63 -4.71 -10.66
CA VAL A 154 -8.27 -5.58 -9.66
C VAL A 154 -9.19 -4.77 -8.75
N THR A 155 -10.41 -5.28 -8.58
CA THR A 155 -11.30 -4.97 -7.46
C THR A 155 -11.34 -6.13 -6.45
N ILE A 156 -11.06 -5.83 -5.18
CA ILE A 156 -11.24 -6.80 -4.08
C ILE A 156 -12.53 -6.45 -3.33
N GLY A 157 -13.50 -7.36 -3.35
CA GLY A 157 -14.81 -7.19 -2.75
C GLY A 157 -14.79 -7.08 -1.22
N GLU A 158 -15.84 -6.47 -0.69
CA GLU A 158 -15.97 -6.18 0.75
C GLU A 158 -15.82 -7.43 1.63
N ASN A 159 -15.27 -7.23 2.83
CA ASN A 159 -15.05 -8.27 3.85
C ASN A 159 -14.10 -9.41 3.45
N SER A 160 -13.56 -9.42 2.22
CA SER A 160 -12.71 -10.51 1.75
C SER A 160 -11.32 -10.48 2.37
N VAL A 161 -10.71 -11.66 2.44
CA VAL A 161 -9.37 -11.86 2.98
C VAL A 161 -8.47 -12.45 1.89
N ILE A 162 -7.33 -11.79 1.65
CA ILE A 162 -6.27 -12.27 0.77
C ILE A 162 -5.20 -12.94 1.61
N GLY A 163 -4.98 -14.24 1.40
CA GLY A 163 -3.96 -15.01 2.12
C GLY A 163 -2.53 -14.58 1.77
N SER A 164 -1.57 -14.88 2.65
CA SER A 164 -0.18 -14.49 2.47
C SER A 164 0.47 -15.07 1.21
N GLY A 165 1.39 -14.31 0.60
CA GLY A 165 2.13 -14.76 -0.59
C GLY A 165 1.28 -14.77 -1.87
N SER A 166 0.12 -14.12 -1.88
CA SER A 166 -0.80 -14.18 -3.00
C SER A 166 -0.46 -13.18 -4.10
N ILE A 167 -0.64 -13.58 -5.36
CA ILE A 167 -0.57 -12.67 -6.51
C ILE A 167 -1.98 -12.52 -7.08
N VAL A 168 -2.63 -11.39 -6.79
CA VAL A 168 -4.00 -11.11 -7.21
C VAL A 168 -3.98 -10.48 -8.59
N THR A 169 -4.40 -11.26 -9.59
CA THR A 169 -4.38 -10.90 -11.02
C THR A 169 -5.77 -10.64 -11.60
N LYS A 170 -6.83 -10.91 -10.83
CA LYS A 170 -8.24 -10.78 -11.20
C LYS A 170 -9.05 -10.35 -9.98
N ASP A 171 -10.24 -9.81 -10.24
CA ASP A 171 -11.20 -9.43 -9.20
C ASP A 171 -11.47 -10.58 -8.23
N ILE A 172 -11.62 -10.20 -6.96
CA ILE A 172 -12.00 -11.11 -5.88
C ILE A 172 -13.40 -10.72 -5.42
N PRO A 173 -14.38 -11.64 -5.38
CA PRO A 173 -15.72 -11.33 -4.91
C PRO A 173 -15.73 -10.93 -3.43
N ALA A 174 -16.84 -10.41 -2.95
CA ALA A 174 -17.03 -10.09 -1.53
C ALA A 174 -17.20 -11.36 -0.68
N ASN A 175 -16.88 -11.28 0.61
CA ASN A 175 -17.08 -12.33 1.62
C ASN A 175 -16.38 -13.67 1.30
N VAL A 176 -15.15 -13.61 0.76
CA VAL A 176 -14.36 -14.82 0.48
C VAL A 176 -12.96 -14.76 1.07
N PHE A 177 -12.41 -15.94 1.31
CA PHE A 177 -10.98 -16.13 1.47
C PHE A 177 -10.39 -16.56 0.13
N ALA A 178 -9.44 -15.78 -0.40
CA ALA A 178 -8.71 -16.08 -1.61
C ALA A 178 -7.21 -16.13 -1.34
N ALA A 179 -6.48 -17.07 -1.95
CA ALA A 179 -5.02 -17.11 -1.87
C ALA A 179 -4.36 -17.80 -3.06
N GLY A 180 -3.04 -17.66 -3.17
CA GLY A 180 -2.21 -18.37 -4.14
C GLY A 180 -1.59 -17.49 -5.23
N ASN A 181 -0.87 -18.11 -6.15
CA ASN A 181 -0.25 -17.45 -7.31
C ASN A 181 -0.59 -18.23 -8.61
N PRO A 182 -1.56 -17.76 -9.43
CA PRO A 182 -2.45 -16.63 -9.16
C PRO A 182 -3.44 -16.92 -8.03
N ALA A 183 -3.91 -15.88 -7.36
CA ALA A 183 -4.87 -15.99 -6.26
C ALA A 183 -6.22 -16.52 -6.77
N LYS A 184 -6.79 -17.49 -6.06
CA LYS A 184 -8.12 -18.06 -6.33
C LYS A 184 -8.95 -18.07 -5.06
N VAL A 185 -10.27 -17.98 -5.23
CA VAL A 185 -11.20 -18.19 -4.13
C VAL A 185 -11.03 -19.61 -3.61
N ILE A 186 -10.79 -19.75 -2.31
CA ILE A 186 -10.65 -21.03 -1.61
C ILE A 186 -11.96 -21.40 -0.94
N ARG A 187 -12.62 -20.43 -0.29
CA ARG A 187 -13.91 -20.62 0.40
C ARG A 187 -14.60 -19.29 0.66
N ASN A 188 -15.88 -19.36 1.00
CA ASN A 188 -16.62 -18.24 1.59
C ASN A 188 -16.18 -18.00 3.05
N LEU A 189 -16.41 -16.78 3.54
CA LEU A 189 -16.16 -16.36 4.93
C LEU A 189 -17.41 -16.51 5.80
#